data_AF-A0A345ZLS4-F1
#
_entry.id   AF-A0A345ZLS4-F1
#
_cell.length_a   1.000
_cell.length_b   1.000
_cell.length_c   1.000
_cell.angle_alpha   90.00
_cell.angle_beta   90.00
_cell.angle_gamma   90.00
#
_symmetry.space_group_name_H-M   'P 1'
#
loop_
_entity.id
_entity.type
_entity.pdbx_description
1 polymer ?
#
loop_
_entity_poly.entity_id
_entity_poly.type
_entity_poly.pdbx_seq_one_letter_code
_entity_poly.pdbx_strand_id
1 'polypeptide(L)'
;MAGRPRTHDDLFLELEMLQHAQAQCREAERRVWEHVRARSPELAALLLDFWKHDEVALARWLCARRGDASPAELVERGRVKEVIAQVKWAASSAYL
;
A
#
# COMPACT_ATOMS: atom_id res chain seq x y z
N MET A 1 7.01 -39.25 -6.36
CA MET A 1 5.86 -38.43 -5.92
C MET A 1 5.22 -37.83 -7.17
N ALA A 2 4.25 -38.52 -7.77
CA ALA A 2 3.55 -38.04 -8.95
C ALA A 2 2.58 -36.93 -8.52
N GLY A 3 2.82 -35.69 -8.97
CA GLY A 3 1.88 -34.59 -8.75
C GLY A 3 0.58 -34.92 -9.48
N ARG A 4 -0.53 -35.05 -8.73
CA ARG A 4 -1.86 -35.16 -9.35
C ARG A 4 -2.08 -33.95 -10.27
N PRO A 5 -2.66 -34.15 -11.47
CA PRO A 5 -3.07 -33.03 -12.29
C PRO A 5 -4.14 -32.24 -11.53
N ARG A 6 -3.91 -30.94 -11.32
CA ARG A 6 -4.93 -30.02 -10.78
C ARG A 6 -6.13 -30.05 -11.72
N THR A 7 -7.33 -30.27 -11.18
CA THR A 7 -8.54 -30.25 -11.99
C THR A 7 -8.91 -28.80 -12.35
N HIS A 8 -9.71 -28.62 -13.39
CA HIS A 8 -10.18 -27.30 -13.81
C HIS A 8 -10.94 -26.58 -12.67
N ASP A 9 -11.68 -27.34 -11.87
CA ASP A 9 -12.40 -26.85 -10.70
C ASP A 9 -11.47 -26.37 -9.59
N ASP A 10 -10.34 -27.06 -9.35
CA ASP A 10 -9.32 -26.62 -8.38
C ASP A 10 -8.70 -25.28 -8.80
N LEU A 11 -8.41 -25.10 -10.09
CA LEU A 11 -7.86 -23.85 -10.62
C LEU A 11 -8.88 -22.71 -10.55
N PHE A 12 -10.16 -23.00 -10.78
CA PHE A 12 -11.23 -22.02 -10.65
C PHE A 12 -11.37 -21.53 -9.21
N LEU A 13 -11.40 -22.45 -8.24
CA LEU A 13 -11.40 -22.14 -6.82
C LEU A 13 -10.17 -21.33 -6.39
N GLU A 14 -8.96 -21.71 -6.84
CA GLU A 14 -7.73 -20.95 -6.58
C GLU A 14 -7.83 -19.51 -7.12
N LEU A 15 -8.39 -19.32 -8.32
CA LEU A 15 -8.59 -17.98 -8.91
C LEU A 15 -9.59 -17.14 -8.11
N GLU A 16 -10.73 -17.71 -7.70
CA GLU A 16 -11.72 -17.02 -6.86
C GLU A 16 -11.11 -16.59 -5.52
N MET A 17 -10.34 -17.47 -4.88
CA MET A 17 -9.64 -17.14 -3.63
C MET A 17 -8.63 -16.01 -3.82
N LEU A 18 -7.85 -16.02 -4.90
CA LEU A 18 -6.89 -14.96 -5.19
C LEU A 18 -7.59 -13.62 -5.49
N GLN A 19 -8.70 -13.63 -6.22
CA GLN A 19 -9.50 -12.43 -6.47
C GLN A 19 -10.07 -11.86 -5.16
N HIS A 20 -10.57 -12.72 -4.28
CA HIS A 20 -11.08 -12.31 -2.98
C HIS A 20 -9.97 -11.73 -2.09
N ALA A 21 -8.81 -12.39 -2.02
CA ALA A 21 -7.65 -11.90 -1.31
C ALA A 21 -7.19 -10.53 -1.86
N GLN A 22 -7.17 -10.37 -3.19
CA GLN A 22 -6.83 -9.10 -3.83
C GLN A 22 -7.82 -7.99 -3.46
N ALA A 23 -9.13 -8.30 -3.41
CA ALA A 23 -10.14 -7.34 -2.99
C ALA A 23 -9.94 -6.93 -1.52
N GLN A 24 -9.63 -7.88 -0.64
CA GLN A 24 -9.30 -7.59 0.76
C GLN A 24 -8.04 -6.71 0.89
N CYS A 25 -7.00 -6.96 0.09
CA CYS A 25 -5.81 -6.11 0.07
C CYS A 25 -6.14 -4.67 -0.33
N ARG A 26 -6.94 -4.47 -1.39
CA ARG A 26 -7.36 -3.14 -1.83
C ARG A 26 -8.20 -2.41 -0.77
N GLU A 27 -9.08 -3.14 -0.10
CA GLU A 27 -9.88 -2.63 1.01
C GLU A 27 -9.00 -2.19 2.18
N ALA A 28 -7.99 -3.00 2.54
CA ALA A 28 -7.03 -2.67 3.59
C ALA A 28 -6.19 -1.43 3.22
N GLU A 29 -5.69 -1.35 1.99
CA GLU A 29 -4.98 -0.19 1.45
C GLU A 29 -5.83 1.08 1.58
N ARG A 30 -7.10 1.04 1.16
CA ARG A 30 -8.01 2.18 1.28
C ARG A 30 -8.20 2.62 2.73
N ARG A 31 -8.41 1.68 3.66
CA ARG A 31 -8.57 1.98 5.10
C ARG A 31 -7.32 2.63 5.69
N VAL A 32 -6.14 2.18 5.30
CA VAL A 32 -4.88 2.78 5.71
C VAL A 32 -4.79 4.22 5.23
N TRP A 33 -5.14 4.47 3.97
CA TRP A 33 -5.17 5.82 3.42
C TRP A 33 -6.15 6.74 4.17
N GLU A 34 -7.38 6.27 4.39
CA GLU A 34 -8.40 7.01 5.17
C GLU A 34 -7.92 7.32 6.59
N HIS A 35 -7.23 6.37 7.24
CA HIS A 35 -6.65 6.57 8.58
C HIS A 35 -5.57 7.66 8.58
N VAL A 36 -4.63 7.61 7.62
CA VAL A 36 -3.59 8.65 7.48
C VAL A 36 -4.22 10.01 7.22
N ARG A 37 -5.24 10.08 6.36
CA ARG A 37 -5.98 11.31 6.06
C ARG A 37 -6.68 11.89 7.30
N ALA A 38 -7.32 11.05 8.10
CA ALA A 38 -8.00 11.49 9.33
C ALA A 38 -7.00 11.97 10.40
N ARG A 39 -5.84 11.32 10.50
CA ARG A 39 -4.85 11.60 11.54
C ARG A 39 -3.93 12.77 11.21
N SER A 40 -3.67 13.00 9.93
CA SER A 40 -2.76 14.06 9.46
C SER A 40 -3.21 14.57 8.09
N PRO A 41 -4.23 15.44 8.05
CA PRO A 41 -4.80 15.96 6.79
C PRO A 41 -3.78 16.77 5.97
N GLU A 42 -2.88 17.50 6.63
CA GLU A 42 -1.81 18.27 5.98
C GLU A 42 -0.80 17.36 5.25
N LEU A 43 -0.38 16.27 5.91
CA LEU A 43 0.48 15.25 5.31
C LEU A 43 -0.22 14.57 4.14
N ALA A 44 -1.49 14.23 4.32
CA ALA A 44 -2.30 13.59 3.28
C ALA A 44 -2.42 14.46 2.02
N ALA A 45 -2.64 15.76 2.17
CA ALA A 45 -2.65 16.69 1.03
C ALA A 45 -1.29 16.72 0.30
N LEU A 46 -0.19 16.75 1.05
CA LEU A 46 1.17 16.75 0.50
C LEU A 46 1.49 15.44 -0.23
N LEU A 47 1.06 14.31 0.31
CA LEU A 47 1.20 13.00 -0.32
C LEU A 47 0.35 12.89 -1.58
N LEU A 48 -0.90 13.33 -1.56
CA LEU A 48 -1.76 13.35 -2.75
C LEU A 48 -1.14 14.15 -3.89
N ASP A 49 -0.63 15.34 -3.59
CA ASP A 49 0.01 16.20 -4.58
C ASP A 49 1.23 15.50 -5.21
N PHE A 50 2.09 14.89 -4.38
CA PHE A 50 3.24 14.12 -4.85
C PHE A 50 2.85 12.94 -5.76
N TRP A 51 1.78 12.23 -5.42
CA TRP A 51 1.25 11.10 -6.20
C TRP A 51 0.32 11.53 -7.35
N LYS A 52 0.27 12.83 -7.70
CA LYS A 52 -0.60 13.35 -8.77
C LYS A 52 -2.07 12.94 -8.58
N HIS A 53 -2.53 12.90 -7.34
CA HIS A 53 -3.87 12.49 -6.94
C HIS A 53 -4.20 11.00 -7.22
N ASP A 54 -3.20 10.15 -7.44
CA ASP A 54 -3.38 8.70 -7.50
C ASP A 54 -3.45 8.11 -6.09
N GLU A 55 -4.66 8.04 -5.54
CA GLU A 55 -4.92 7.49 -4.20
C GLU A 55 -4.54 6.01 -4.10
N VAL A 56 -4.65 5.24 -5.19
CA VAL A 56 -4.40 3.80 -5.19
C VAL A 56 -2.90 3.54 -5.08
N ALA A 57 -2.10 4.22 -5.89
CA ALA A 57 -0.64 4.13 -5.81
C ALA A 57 -0.12 4.61 -4.45
N LEU A 58 -0.70 5.68 -3.90
CA LEU A 58 -0.37 6.19 -2.58
C LEU A 58 -0.72 5.19 -1.46
N ALA A 59 -1.93 4.63 -1.47
CA ALA A 59 -2.37 3.66 -0.47
C ALA A 59 -1.48 2.41 -0.46
N ARG A 60 -1.10 1.92 -1.65
CA ARG A 60 -0.11 0.84 -1.79
C ARG A 60 1.25 1.22 -1.20
N TRP A 61 1.71 2.43 -1.50
CA TRP A 61 2.98 2.93 -0.98
C TRP A 61 2.98 3.02 0.55
N LEU A 62 1.87 3.47 1.14
CA LEU A 62 1.68 3.56 2.59
C LEU A 62 1.73 2.18 3.28
N CYS A 63 1.23 1.14 2.62
CA CYS A 63 1.28 -0.23 3.11
C CYS A 63 2.64 -0.92 2.87
N ALA A 64 3.43 -0.45 1.91
CA ALA A 64 4.69 -1.10 1.54
C ALA A 64 5.72 -1.01 2.68
N ARG A 65 6.17 -2.16 3.17
CA ARG A 65 7.18 -2.22 4.24
C ARG A 65 8.54 -1.76 3.71
N ARG A 66 9.13 -0.76 4.35
CA ARG A 66 10.42 -0.17 3.98
C ARG A 66 11.38 -0.27 5.16
N GLY A 67 11.98 -1.45 5.31
CA GLY A 67 12.79 -1.82 6.48
C GLY A 67 11.92 -2.32 7.63
N ASP A 68 12.01 -1.68 8.78
CA ASP A 68 11.35 -2.14 10.01
C ASP A 68 9.87 -1.77 10.12
N ALA A 69 9.39 -0.81 9.33
CA ALA A 69 8.01 -0.35 9.35
C ALA A 69 7.52 0.09 7.95
N SER A 70 6.20 0.08 7.76
CA SER A 70 5.54 0.75 6.63
C SER A 70 5.36 2.24 6.92
N PRO A 71 5.23 3.10 5.90
CA PRO A 71 4.93 4.52 6.11
C PRO A 71 3.66 4.74 6.95
N ALA A 72 2.63 3.89 6.80
CA ALA A 72 1.43 3.94 7.63
C ALA A 72 1.73 3.71 9.12
N GLU A 73 2.54 2.69 9.45
CA GLU A 73 2.97 2.42 10.83
C GLU A 73 3.82 3.57 11.39
N LEU A 74 4.62 4.24 10.55
CA LEU A 74 5.38 5.43 10.96
C LEU A 74 4.46 6.61 11.28
N VAL A 75 3.41 6.85 10.47
CA VAL A 75 2.38 7.86 10.77
C VAL A 75 1.67 7.53 12.08
N GLU A 76 1.29 6.27 12.29
CA GLU A 76 0.64 5.81 13.52
C GLU A 76 1.51 6.04 14.77
N ARG A 77 2.82 5.83 14.65
CA ARG A 77 3.81 6.09 15.71
C ARG A 77 4.18 7.57 15.85
N GLY A 78 3.56 8.47 15.08
CA GLY A 78 3.84 9.92 15.09
C GLY A 78 5.17 10.32 14.42
N ARG A 79 5.83 9.40 13.70
CA ARG A 79 7.11 9.63 13.00
C ARG A 79 6.90 10.24 11.60
N VAL A 80 6.05 11.26 11.51
CA VAL A 80 5.64 11.90 10.24
C VAL A 80 6.84 12.49 9.47
N LYS A 81 7.85 13.01 10.17
CA LYS A 81 9.06 13.57 9.55
C LYS A 81 9.83 12.55 8.71
N GLU A 82 9.84 11.28 9.12
CA GLU A 82 10.51 10.20 8.38
C GLU A 82 9.74 9.82 7.13
N VAL A 83 8.41 9.82 7.21
CA VAL A 83 7.54 9.61 6.04
C VAL A 83 7.82 10.71 5.00
N ILE A 84 7.89 11.97 5.43
CA ILE A 84 8.26 13.09 4.54
C ILE A 84 9.67 12.91 3.96
N ALA A 85 10.64 12.47 4.75
CA ALA A 85 11.99 12.20 4.26
C ALA A 85 12.01 11.08 3.21
N GLN A 86 11.22 10.01 3.39
CA GLN A 86 11.07 8.94 2.42
C GLN A 86 10.45 9.44 1.11
N VAL A 87 9.44 10.31 1.18
CA VAL A 87 8.83 10.94 0.01
C VAL A 87 9.85 11.79 -0.74
N LYS A 88 10.61 12.63 -0.03
CA LYS A 88 11.68 13.45 -0.63
C LYS A 88 12.75 12.59 -1.29
N TRP A 89 13.16 11.49 -0.67
CA TRP A 89 14.13 10.57 -1.26
C TRP A 89 13.59 9.88 -2.51
N ALA A 90 12.33 9.44 -2.48
CA ALA A 90 11.65 8.88 -3.65
C ALA A 90 11.54 9.91 -4.79
N ALA A 91 11.29 11.19 -4.46
CA ALA A 91 11.29 12.30 -5.41
C ALA A 91 12.66 12.46 -6.08
N SER A 92 13.73 12.50 -5.29
CA SER A 92 15.09 12.68 -5.79
C SER A 92 15.58 11.49 -6.61
N SER A 93 15.15 10.27 -6.28
CA SER A 93 15.54 9.06 -7.02
C SER A 93 14.81 8.89 -8.35
N ALA A 94 13.68 9.57 -8.58
CA ALA A 94 12.95 9.53 -9.84
C ALA A 94 13.56 10.43 -10.94
N TYR A 95 14.60 11.20 -10.60
CA TYR A 95 15.33 12.11 -11.49
C TYR A 95 16.69 11.55 -11.97
N LEU A 96 16.98 10.27 -11.69
CA LEU A 96 18.10 9.51 -12.28
C LEU A 96 17.56 8.53 -13.32
#